data_AF-A0A4P7YMK1-F1
#
_entry.id   AF-A0A4P7YMK1-F1
#
_cell.length_a   1.000
_cell.length_b   1.000
_cell.length_c   1.000
_cell.angle_alpha   90.00
_cell.angle_beta   90.00
_cell.angle_gamma   90.00
#
_symmetry.space_group_name_H-M   'P 1'
#
loop_
_entity.id
_entity.type
_entity.pdbx_description
1 polymer ?
#
loop_
_entity_poly.entity_id
_entity_poly.type
_entity_poly.pdbx_seq_one_letter_code
_entity_poly.pdbx_strand_id
1 'polypeptide(L)'
;MLKGAIEYAPSTFEERGAAVAFTTPLLSQTRVRRGERSKLEVLIPSLSQGMGIYVVAWKAVPDMVSMTMHDRYLHNLIVKEEACSPYDIRRATLRAARRGLAGPKAAQAARRALDEDEEQGTLTHYLLILAILKAVGLESPEMLKAGIDTDEGQRLTRQMMTRAAESLRMDATLLYARLADIAVVAAPVGLAHSPRPGRLTRGLNDLKGFRDSMTGWARDVPSDAAPVAEFCAEVAQHTIAIGDAVMGDFHRRIDAIGPLMRDWESEIVRIRAQAARMAWLLDGWSHITGAWEMAQAEDHHQQAAAVNDLFRILPLLPRRESSRNFVEDSKQVKLAHRRSVRMLEDWRTGQMDIDAIRRIEAVKARAP
;
A
#
# COMPACT_ATOMS: atom_id res chain seq x y z
N MET A 1 24.52 -20.39 -3.50
CA MET A 1 24.11 -19.33 -4.45
C MET A 1 23.02 -18.51 -3.80
N LEU A 2 23.33 -17.30 -3.36
CA LEU A 2 22.39 -16.39 -2.68
C LEU A 2 21.77 -15.45 -3.73
N LYS A 3 20.46 -15.12 -3.57
CA LYS A 3 19.62 -14.39 -4.54
C LYS A 3 18.94 -13.15 -3.94
N GLY A 4 19.13 -11.93 -4.45
CA GLY A 4 18.50 -10.69 -3.92
C GLY A 4 16.97 -10.59 -4.07
N ALA A 5 16.34 -9.50 -3.59
CA ALA A 5 14.88 -9.26 -3.71
C ALA A 5 14.38 -9.36 -5.16
N ILE A 6 15.20 -8.87 -6.08
CA ILE A 6 14.97 -8.87 -7.53
C ILE A 6 15.28 -10.25 -8.17
N GLU A 7 15.82 -11.22 -7.43
CA GLU A 7 16.12 -12.59 -7.89
C GLU A 7 15.19 -13.64 -7.27
N TYR A 8 14.29 -13.23 -6.38
CA TYR A 8 13.19 -14.03 -5.88
C TYR A 8 11.94 -13.74 -6.71
N ALA A 9 11.41 -14.78 -7.35
CA ALA A 9 10.20 -14.68 -8.16
C ALA A 9 9.04 -15.37 -7.41
N PRO A 10 8.36 -14.67 -6.48
CA PRO A 10 7.18 -15.24 -5.83
C PRO A 10 6.09 -15.52 -6.88
N SER A 11 5.34 -16.59 -6.68
CA SER A 11 4.22 -16.95 -7.54
C SER A 11 3.00 -16.08 -7.25
N THR A 12 2.78 -15.76 -5.97
CA THR A 12 1.63 -14.98 -5.49
C THR A 12 2.07 -13.80 -4.62
N PHE A 13 1.13 -12.90 -4.30
CA PHE A 13 1.40 -11.80 -3.38
C PHE A 13 1.67 -12.27 -1.95
N GLU A 14 0.99 -13.32 -1.50
CA GLU A 14 1.18 -13.91 -0.17
C GLU A 14 2.59 -14.49 -0.03
N GLU A 15 3.10 -15.14 -1.08
CA GLU A 15 4.50 -15.59 -1.12
C GLU A 15 5.47 -14.41 -1.13
N ARG A 16 5.14 -13.29 -1.77
CA ARG A 16 5.96 -12.07 -1.73
C ARG A 16 5.99 -11.45 -0.32
N GLY A 17 4.89 -11.54 0.42
CA GLY A 17 4.72 -10.95 1.74
C GLY A 17 4.46 -9.44 1.70
N ALA A 18 3.89 -8.92 2.79
CA ALA A 18 3.52 -7.51 2.97
C ALA A 18 4.71 -6.71 3.50
N ALA A 19 4.94 -5.51 2.94
CA ALA A 19 6.07 -4.65 3.31
C ALA A 19 5.91 -4.09 4.73
N VAL A 20 6.94 -4.27 5.56
CA VAL A 20 6.98 -3.73 6.92
C VAL A 20 7.83 -2.47 6.94
N ALA A 21 7.23 -1.37 7.37
CA ALA A 21 7.91 -0.10 7.49
C ALA A 21 8.69 -0.05 8.81
N PHE A 22 9.86 -0.69 8.87
CA PHE A 22 10.83 -0.50 9.95
C PHE A 22 11.67 0.78 9.75
N THR A 23 12.26 1.33 10.81
CA THR A 23 13.24 2.45 10.76
C THR A 23 14.69 1.98 10.86
N THR A 24 14.92 0.78 11.38
CA THR A 24 16.23 0.10 11.41
C THR A 24 16.67 -0.16 9.96
N PRO A 25 17.81 0.39 9.51
CA PRO A 25 18.23 0.32 8.11
C PRO A 25 18.31 -1.11 7.56
N LEU A 26 18.84 -2.06 8.34
CA LEU A 26 18.95 -3.48 7.96
C LEU A 26 17.59 -4.18 7.79
N LEU A 27 16.52 -3.63 8.38
CA LEU A 27 15.16 -4.16 8.29
C LEU A 27 14.28 -3.32 7.36
N SER A 28 14.83 -2.27 6.75
CA SER A 28 14.12 -1.46 5.76
C SER A 28 13.69 -2.36 4.61
N GLN A 29 12.44 -2.23 4.17
CA GLN A 29 11.86 -2.99 3.05
C GLN A 29 11.79 -4.50 3.26
N THR A 30 11.87 -4.95 4.51
CA THR A 30 11.52 -6.34 4.84
C THR A 30 10.06 -6.61 4.56
N ARG A 31 9.75 -7.85 4.20
CA ARG A 31 8.39 -8.29 3.95
C ARG A 31 8.01 -9.39 4.92
N VAL A 32 6.81 -9.34 5.49
CA VAL A 32 6.28 -10.38 6.38
C VAL A 32 5.25 -11.22 5.64
N ARG A 33 5.28 -12.53 5.85
CA ARG A 33 4.29 -13.45 5.30
C ARG A 33 4.01 -14.59 6.27
N ARG A 34 2.98 -15.39 5.95
CA ARG A 34 2.75 -16.67 6.61
C ARG A 34 3.59 -17.73 5.89
N GLY A 35 4.51 -18.33 6.62
CA GLY A 35 5.34 -19.44 6.16
C GLY A 35 4.69 -20.80 6.43
N GLU A 36 5.51 -21.85 6.43
CA GLU A 36 5.07 -23.21 6.71
C GLU A 36 4.40 -23.31 8.10
N ARG A 37 3.32 -24.10 8.18
CA ARG A 37 2.50 -24.27 9.41
C ARG A 37 1.87 -22.97 9.93
N SER A 38 1.60 -22.01 9.04
CA SER A 38 0.90 -20.75 9.34
C SER A 38 1.62 -19.82 10.32
N LYS A 39 2.92 -20.01 10.53
CA LYS A 39 3.74 -19.13 11.38
C LYS A 39 4.24 -17.91 10.59
N LEU A 40 4.38 -16.78 11.27
CA LEU A 40 4.96 -15.58 10.66
C LEU A 40 6.46 -15.78 10.40
N GLU A 41 6.87 -15.40 9.20
CA GLU A 41 8.26 -15.30 8.78
C GLU A 41 8.51 -13.96 8.09
N VAL A 42 9.76 -13.50 8.17
CA VAL A 42 10.22 -12.28 7.51
C VAL A 42 11.17 -12.63 6.38
N LEU A 43 11.02 -11.91 5.28
CA LEU A 43 11.91 -11.88 4.13
C LEU A 43 12.79 -10.64 4.26
N ILE A 44 14.08 -10.85 4.54
CA ILE A 44 15.05 -9.76 4.68
C ILE A 44 15.92 -9.69 3.44
N PRO A 45 15.83 -8.60 2.65
CA PRO A 45 16.72 -8.42 1.51
C PRO A 45 18.14 -8.08 1.98
N SER A 46 19.13 -8.75 1.39
CA SER A 46 20.55 -8.37 1.43
C SER A 46 21.17 -8.23 2.83
N LEU A 47 20.82 -9.12 3.77
CA LEU A 47 21.27 -9.07 5.18
C LEU A 47 22.81 -9.13 5.37
N SER A 48 23.58 -9.68 4.42
CA SER A 48 25.05 -9.83 4.57
C SER A 48 25.82 -9.60 3.27
N GLN A 49 25.88 -8.36 2.76
CA GLN A 49 26.64 -7.92 1.55
C GLN A 49 26.43 -8.71 0.23
N GLY A 50 25.74 -9.85 0.29
CA GLY A 50 25.37 -10.70 -0.82
C GLY A 50 23.95 -10.36 -1.26
N MET A 51 23.71 -10.55 -2.54
CA MET A 51 22.37 -10.51 -3.12
C MET A 51 21.64 -11.74 -2.55
N GLY A 52 20.69 -11.57 -1.63
CA GLY A 52 20.01 -12.65 -0.89
C GLY A 52 18.63 -12.23 -0.37
N ILE A 53 17.62 -13.09 -0.35
CA ILE A 53 16.48 -12.97 0.57
C ILE A 53 16.72 -14.01 1.66
N TYR A 54 16.82 -13.53 2.89
CA TYR A 54 16.86 -14.38 4.07
C TYR A 54 15.45 -14.58 4.57
N VAL A 55 15.04 -15.85 4.67
CA VAL A 55 13.77 -16.23 5.29
C VAL A 55 14.06 -16.56 6.75
N VAL A 56 13.50 -15.77 7.66
CA VAL A 56 13.77 -15.88 9.09
C VAL A 56 12.43 -16.00 9.83
N ALA A 57 12.38 -16.88 10.83
CA ALA A 57 11.22 -16.96 11.72
C ALA A 57 11.02 -15.60 12.41
N TRP A 58 9.81 -15.06 12.40
CA TRP A 58 9.54 -13.70 12.90
C TRP A 58 10.03 -13.47 14.33
N LYS A 59 9.93 -14.50 15.18
CA LYS A 59 10.37 -14.45 16.58
C LYS A 59 11.87 -14.28 16.77
N ALA A 60 12.69 -14.68 15.79
CA ALA A 60 14.15 -14.62 15.89
C ALA A 60 14.74 -13.25 15.45
N VAL A 61 13.92 -12.38 14.83
CA VAL A 61 14.39 -11.08 14.30
C VAL A 61 15.05 -10.20 15.38
N PRO A 62 14.49 -10.04 16.59
CA PRO A 62 15.09 -9.18 17.61
C PRO A 62 16.44 -9.66 18.14
N ASP A 63 16.75 -10.95 17.98
CA ASP A 63 18.02 -11.56 18.39
C ASP A 63 19.09 -11.41 17.31
N MET A 64 18.67 -11.21 16.04
CA MET A 64 19.56 -11.07 14.89
C MET A 64 19.97 -9.63 14.61
N VAL A 65 19.11 -8.66 14.93
CA VAL A 65 19.32 -7.24 14.60
C VAL A 65 18.95 -6.35 15.78
N SER A 66 19.83 -5.40 16.11
CA SER A 66 19.53 -4.32 17.06
C SER A 66 18.45 -3.38 16.50
N MET A 67 17.23 -3.54 16.97
CA MET A 67 16.06 -2.78 16.51
C MET A 67 15.93 -1.43 17.24
N THR A 68 15.40 -0.41 16.55
CA THR A 68 14.93 0.81 17.22
C THR A 68 13.79 0.49 18.21
N MET A 69 13.53 1.39 19.17
CA MET A 69 12.38 1.23 20.07
C MET A 69 11.05 1.18 19.30
N HIS A 70 10.92 2.01 18.27
CA HIS A 70 9.77 1.99 17.36
C HIS A 70 9.59 0.60 16.73
N ASP A 71 10.65 0.03 16.19
CA ASP A 71 10.59 -1.22 15.45
C ASP A 71 10.35 -2.41 16.37
N ARG A 72 10.93 -2.41 17.58
CA ARG A 72 10.63 -3.44 18.59
C ARG A 72 9.16 -3.39 19.03
N TYR A 73 8.57 -2.19 19.11
CA TYR A 73 7.14 -2.05 19.37
C TYR A 73 6.29 -2.55 18.20
N LEU A 74 6.61 -2.14 16.96
CA LEU A 74 5.92 -2.61 15.75
C LEU A 74 6.02 -4.13 15.59
N HIS A 75 7.18 -4.71 15.88
CA HIS A 75 7.42 -6.14 15.83
C HIS A 75 6.46 -6.92 16.75
N ASN A 76 6.33 -6.49 18.00
CA ASN A 76 5.42 -7.08 18.97
C ASN A 76 3.95 -6.90 18.56
N LEU A 77 3.60 -5.76 17.97
CA LEU A 77 2.24 -5.47 17.53
C LEU A 77 1.80 -6.41 16.40
N ILE A 78 2.69 -6.64 15.42
CA ILE A 78 2.44 -7.56 14.30
C ILE A 78 2.20 -9.00 14.78
N VAL A 79 2.97 -9.47 15.78
CA VAL A 79 2.73 -10.80 16.39
C VAL A 79 1.37 -10.84 17.06
N LYS A 80 1.07 -9.84 17.89
CA LYS A 80 -0.15 -9.80 18.69
C LYS A 80 -1.42 -9.76 17.83
N GLU A 81 -1.38 -9.04 16.70
CA GLU A 81 -2.50 -8.92 15.76
C GLU A 81 -2.49 -10.01 14.67
N GLU A 82 -1.49 -10.90 14.66
CA GLU A 82 -1.20 -11.82 13.56
C GLU A 82 -1.24 -11.17 12.16
N ALA A 83 -0.75 -9.94 12.08
CA ALA A 83 -0.83 -9.12 10.88
C ALA A 83 0.05 -9.71 9.76
N CYS A 84 -0.55 -9.98 8.60
CA CYS A 84 0.17 -10.53 7.44
C CYS A 84 -0.33 -10.03 6.08
N SER A 85 -1.30 -9.12 6.07
CA SER A 85 -1.79 -8.44 4.86
C SER A 85 -1.32 -6.99 4.82
N PRO A 86 -1.25 -6.33 3.65
CA PRO A 86 -0.91 -4.91 3.56
C PRO A 86 -1.80 -4.03 4.42
N TYR A 87 -3.09 -4.38 4.54
CA TYR A 87 -4.03 -3.66 5.40
C TYR A 87 -3.64 -3.76 6.89
N ASP A 88 -3.39 -4.97 7.38
CA ASP A 88 -3.04 -5.19 8.79
C ASP A 88 -1.67 -4.60 9.13
N ILE A 89 -0.70 -4.73 8.22
CA ILE A 89 0.65 -4.17 8.42
C ILE A 89 0.64 -2.65 8.40
N ARG A 90 -0.12 -2.01 7.50
CA ARG A 90 -0.29 -0.56 7.54
C ARG A 90 -0.95 -0.11 8.85
N ARG A 91 -2.01 -0.79 9.30
CA ARG A 91 -2.68 -0.48 10.57
C ARG A 91 -1.73 -0.58 11.75
N ALA A 92 -0.94 -1.66 11.83
CA ALA A 92 0.06 -1.84 12.87
C ALA A 92 1.15 -0.75 12.81
N THR A 93 1.61 -0.41 11.60
CA THR A 93 2.61 0.65 11.37
C THR A 93 2.12 2.01 11.87
N LEU A 94 0.89 2.43 11.50
CA LEU A 94 0.34 3.71 11.95
C LEU A 94 0.11 3.74 13.46
N ARG A 95 -0.36 2.63 14.06
CA ARG A 95 -0.50 2.51 15.52
C ARG A 95 0.83 2.64 16.25
N ALA A 96 1.90 2.04 15.71
CA ALA A 96 3.25 2.16 16.25
C ALA A 96 3.79 3.58 16.10
N ALA A 97 3.68 4.18 14.91
CA ALA A 97 4.17 5.53 14.64
C ALA A 97 3.46 6.60 15.49
N ARG A 98 2.15 6.48 15.71
CA ARG A 98 1.36 7.40 16.55
C ARG A 98 1.85 7.50 18.00
N ARG A 99 2.63 6.51 18.49
CA ARG A 99 3.24 6.55 19.83
C ARG A 99 4.40 7.55 19.95
N GLY A 100 4.91 8.10 18.85
CA GLY A 100 6.04 9.04 18.89
C GLY A 100 7.42 8.40 18.94
N LEU A 101 7.51 7.07 18.86
CA LEU A 101 8.78 6.34 18.96
C LEU A 101 9.70 6.54 17.75
N ALA A 102 9.16 6.98 16.60
CA ALA A 102 9.91 7.36 15.39
C ALA A 102 9.94 8.89 15.19
N GLY A 103 9.79 9.66 16.27
CA GLY A 103 9.80 11.11 16.27
C GLY A 103 8.42 11.78 16.07
N PRO A 104 8.33 13.09 16.36
CA PRO A 104 7.07 13.83 16.39
C PRO A 104 6.43 13.98 15.01
N LYS A 105 7.22 14.15 13.94
CA LYS A 105 6.71 14.28 12.57
C LYS A 105 6.03 12.99 12.10
N ALA A 106 6.66 11.84 12.35
CA ALA A 106 6.07 10.53 12.03
C ALA A 106 4.79 10.28 12.83
N ALA A 107 4.74 10.68 14.10
CA ALA A 107 3.53 10.58 14.92
C ALA A 107 2.38 11.45 14.42
N GLN A 108 2.67 12.69 14.02
CA GLN A 108 1.68 13.60 13.46
C GLN A 108 1.16 13.09 12.11
N ALA A 109 2.04 12.61 11.23
CA ALA A 109 1.66 11.98 9.97
C ALA A 109 0.75 10.76 10.22
N ALA A 110 1.09 9.90 11.18
CA ALA A 110 0.28 8.74 11.51
C ALA A 110 -1.10 9.09 12.10
N ARG A 111 -1.21 10.18 12.88
CA ARG A 111 -2.52 10.67 13.36
C ARG A 111 -3.37 11.15 12.19
N ARG A 112 -2.83 12.03 11.35
CA ARG A 112 -3.54 12.51 10.15
C ARG A 112 -4.01 11.37 9.25
N ALA A 113 -3.15 10.38 9.00
CA ALA A 113 -3.49 9.23 8.17
C ALA A 113 -4.63 8.37 8.77
N LEU A 114 -4.71 8.25 10.10
CA LEU A 114 -5.80 7.56 10.78
C LEU A 114 -7.10 8.38 10.76
N ASP A 115 -7.00 9.69 10.98
CA ASP A 115 -8.15 10.61 10.94
C ASP A 115 -8.73 10.66 9.50
N GLU A 116 -7.88 10.71 8.48
CA GLU A 116 -8.28 10.63 7.07
C GLU A 116 -8.94 9.29 6.72
N ASP A 117 -8.47 8.17 7.28
CA ASP A 117 -9.08 6.86 7.08
C ASP A 117 -10.50 6.82 7.68
N GLU A 118 -10.71 7.47 8.83
CA GLU A 118 -12.02 7.59 9.49
C GLU A 118 -12.98 8.49 8.68
N GLU A 119 -12.52 9.68 8.30
CA GLU A 119 -13.27 10.61 7.43
C GLU A 119 -13.67 9.95 6.10
N GLN A 120 -12.73 9.23 5.47
CA GLN A 120 -12.99 8.51 4.22
C GLN A 120 -14.00 7.39 4.41
N GLY A 121 -13.99 6.70 5.55
CA GLY A 121 -14.98 5.70 5.93
C GLY A 121 -16.38 6.29 5.99
N THR A 122 -16.54 7.39 6.73
CA THR A 122 -17.81 8.11 6.87
C THR A 122 -18.33 8.63 5.53
N LEU A 123 -17.48 9.29 4.75
CA LEU A 123 -17.82 9.78 3.41
C LEU A 123 -18.26 8.64 2.48
N THR A 124 -17.52 7.53 2.48
CA THR A 124 -17.83 6.39 1.61
C THR A 124 -19.16 5.76 1.99
N HIS A 125 -19.42 5.57 3.29
CA HIS A 125 -20.69 5.03 3.76
C HIS A 125 -21.87 5.94 3.36
N TYR A 126 -21.70 7.25 3.52
CA TYR A 126 -22.69 8.22 3.11
C TYR A 126 -22.99 8.16 1.60
N LEU A 127 -21.96 8.18 0.76
CA LEU A 127 -22.14 8.14 -0.69
C LEU A 127 -22.81 6.83 -1.16
N LEU A 128 -22.57 5.71 -0.46
CA LEU A 128 -23.26 4.45 -0.73
C LEU A 128 -24.75 4.50 -0.36
N ILE A 129 -25.12 5.20 0.72
CA ILE A 129 -26.52 5.47 1.07
C ILE A 129 -27.19 6.30 -0.05
N LEU A 130 -26.52 7.35 -0.53
CA LEU A 130 -27.04 8.13 -1.67
C LEU A 130 -27.21 7.25 -2.91
N ALA A 131 -26.22 6.40 -3.21
CA ALA A 131 -26.24 5.54 -4.37
C ALA A 131 -27.40 4.53 -4.33
N ILE A 132 -27.68 3.92 -3.17
CA ILE A 132 -28.79 2.96 -3.07
C ILE A 132 -30.14 3.66 -3.16
N LEU A 133 -30.31 4.84 -2.54
CA LEU A 133 -31.54 5.62 -2.61
C LEU A 133 -31.83 6.05 -4.06
N LYS A 134 -30.79 6.49 -4.77
CA LYS A 134 -30.87 6.77 -6.20
C LYS A 134 -31.27 5.53 -7.01
N ALA A 135 -30.67 4.38 -6.74
CA ALA A 135 -30.95 3.14 -7.46
C ALA A 135 -32.41 2.66 -7.32
N VAL A 136 -33.11 3.05 -6.24
CA VAL A 136 -34.52 2.72 -6.02
C VAL A 136 -35.48 3.89 -6.33
N GLY A 137 -34.98 5.02 -6.84
CA GLY A 137 -35.79 6.19 -7.20
C GLY A 137 -36.25 7.04 -6.02
N LEU A 138 -35.57 6.99 -4.87
CA LEU A 138 -35.89 7.72 -3.65
C LEU A 138 -34.97 8.94 -3.42
N GLU A 139 -34.58 9.65 -4.48
CA GLU A 139 -33.78 10.87 -4.36
C GLU A 139 -34.58 11.97 -3.63
N SER A 140 -34.07 12.45 -2.48
CA SER A 140 -34.66 13.57 -1.74
C SER A 140 -33.66 14.72 -1.61
N PRO A 141 -33.94 15.90 -2.20
CA PRO A 141 -33.17 17.13 -1.97
C PRO A 141 -33.19 17.59 -0.52
N GLU A 142 -34.21 17.20 0.27
CA GLU A 142 -34.33 17.58 1.69
C GLU A 142 -33.26 16.88 2.54
N MET A 143 -32.91 15.64 2.20
CA MET A 143 -31.88 14.88 2.90
C MET A 143 -30.49 15.52 2.76
N LEU A 144 -30.18 16.06 1.59
CA LEU A 144 -28.94 16.83 1.35
C LEU A 144 -28.91 18.14 2.16
N LYS A 145 -30.08 18.75 2.42
CA LYS A 145 -30.20 20.02 3.15
C LYS A 145 -30.17 19.86 4.67
N ALA A 146 -30.75 18.77 5.21
CA ALA A 146 -30.86 18.56 6.65
C ALA A 146 -29.51 18.30 7.34
N GLY A 147 -28.51 17.83 6.60
CA GLY A 147 -27.21 17.43 7.15
C GLY A 147 -27.32 16.14 7.96
N ILE A 148 -26.51 15.14 7.63
CA ILE A 148 -26.71 13.76 8.12
C ILE A 148 -26.29 13.55 9.56
N ASP A 149 -25.41 14.42 10.06
CA ASP A 149 -24.99 14.39 11.45
C ASP A 149 -26.01 15.02 12.40
N THR A 150 -27.11 15.59 11.87
CA THR A 150 -28.22 16.09 12.69
C THR A 150 -29.20 14.97 13.03
N ASP A 151 -29.85 15.05 14.19
CA ASP A 151 -30.89 14.10 14.59
C ASP A 151 -32.01 13.99 13.54
N GLU A 152 -32.35 15.11 12.89
CA GLU A 152 -33.33 15.18 11.82
C GLU A 152 -32.85 14.43 10.56
N GLY A 153 -31.61 14.66 10.14
CA GLY A 153 -30.99 13.96 9.00
C GLY A 153 -30.86 12.46 9.23
N GLN A 154 -30.50 12.03 10.44
CA GLN A 154 -30.46 10.61 10.80
C GLN A 154 -31.85 9.96 10.79
N ARG A 155 -32.88 10.67 11.24
CA ARG A 155 -34.27 10.18 11.21
C ARG A 155 -34.77 10.04 9.76
N LEU A 156 -34.49 11.03 8.92
CA LEU A 156 -34.87 11.01 7.51
C LEU A 156 -34.14 9.91 6.74
N THR A 157 -32.83 9.75 6.98
CA THR A 157 -32.03 8.65 6.41
C THR A 157 -32.63 7.30 6.80
N ARG A 158 -32.97 7.12 8.09
CA ARG A 158 -33.67 5.91 8.57
C ARG A 158 -34.96 5.62 7.83
N GLN A 159 -35.83 6.62 7.68
CA GLN A 159 -37.08 6.48 6.97
C GLN A 159 -36.89 6.11 5.49
N MET A 160 -35.96 6.77 4.79
CA MET A 160 -35.70 6.51 3.37
C MET A 160 -35.07 5.15 3.14
N MET A 161 -34.18 4.73 4.02
CA MET A 161 -33.57 3.40 3.96
C MET A 161 -34.58 2.27 4.20
N THR A 162 -35.57 2.46 5.08
CA THR A 162 -36.67 1.48 5.23
C THR A 162 -37.46 1.33 3.93
N ARG A 163 -37.80 2.44 3.27
CA ARG A 163 -38.46 2.42 1.96
C ARG A 163 -37.60 1.79 0.86
N ALA A 164 -36.28 2.04 0.90
CA ALA A 164 -35.35 1.42 -0.03
C ALA A 164 -35.28 -0.10 0.16
N ALA A 165 -35.28 -0.57 1.41
CA ALA A 165 -35.32 -1.98 1.74
C ALA A 165 -36.61 -2.63 1.21
N GLU A 166 -37.77 -1.98 1.39
CA GLU A 166 -39.05 -2.43 0.81
C GLU A 166 -38.99 -2.56 -0.72
N SER A 167 -38.44 -1.55 -1.40
CA SER A 167 -38.28 -1.56 -2.87
C SER A 167 -37.36 -2.70 -3.35
N LEU A 168 -36.31 -2.99 -2.59
CA LEU A 168 -35.38 -4.09 -2.84
C LEU A 168 -35.90 -5.46 -2.35
N ARG A 169 -37.07 -5.50 -1.70
CA ARG A 169 -37.63 -6.69 -1.04
C ARG A 169 -36.65 -7.32 -0.05
N MET A 170 -36.01 -6.49 0.75
CA MET A 170 -35.02 -6.87 1.75
C MET A 170 -35.43 -6.36 3.12
N ASP A 171 -34.98 -7.05 4.16
CA ASP A 171 -35.02 -6.51 5.53
C ASP A 171 -34.15 -5.25 5.64
N ALA A 172 -34.65 -4.23 6.34
CA ALA A 172 -33.96 -2.95 6.48
C ALA A 172 -32.65 -3.09 7.28
N THR A 173 -32.64 -3.87 8.36
CA THR A 173 -31.43 -4.11 9.16
C THR A 173 -30.35 -4.82 8.34
N LEU A 174 -30.75 -5.77 7.49
CA LEU A 174 -29.84 -6.43 6.56
C LEU A 174 -29.25 -5.45 5.53
N LEU A 175 -30.06 -4.56 4.95
CA LEU A 175 -29.58 -3.55 4.01
C LEU A 175 -28.55 -2.61 4.67
N TYR A 176 -28.83 -2.15 5.89
CA TYR A 176 -27.89 -1.35 6.67
C TYR A 176 -26.57 -2.06 6.93
N ALA A 177 -26.63 -3.32 7.36
CA ALA A 177 -25.44 -4.13 7.61
C ALA A 177 -24.59 -4.29 6.34
N ARG A 178 -25.21 -4.59 5.19
CA ARG A 178 -24.51 -4.73 3.90
C ARG A 178 -23.84 -3.43 3.44
N LEU A 179 -24.50 -2.29 3.64
CA LEU A 179 -23.92 -0.98 3.32
C LEU A 179 -22.76 -0.61 4.24
N ALA A 180 -22.83 -0.95 5.53
CA ALA A 180 -21.72 -0.77 6.44
C ALA A 180 -20.53 -1.65 6.03
N ASP A 181 -20.79 -2.92 5.73
CA ASP A 181 -19.76 -3.88 5.31
C ASP A 181 -19.03 -3.44 4.05
N ILE A 182 -19.77 -3.00 3.03
CA ILE A 182 -19.16 -2.58 1.78
C ILE A 182 -18.45 -1.22 1.91
N ALA A 183 -18.93 -0.33 2.78
CA ALA A 183 -18.25 0.93 3.05
C ALA A 183 -16.84 0.71 3.61
N VAL A 184 -16.67 -0.24 4.54
CA VAL A 184 -15.35 -0.59 5.10
C VAL A 184 -14.39 -1.09 4.01
N VAL A 185 -14.89 -1.88 3.07
CA VAL A 185 -14.09 -2.44 1.96
C VAL A 185 -13.78 -1.36 0.91
N ALA A 186 -14.74 -0.50 0.62
CA ALA A 186 -14.63 0.51 -0.41
C ALA A 186 -13.84 1.75 0.02
N ALA A 187 -13.84 2.12 1.30
CA ALA A 187 -13.18 3.35 1.76
C ALA A 187 -11.70 3.45 1.38
N PRO A 188 -10.87 2.38 1.53
CA PRO A 188 -9.51 2.34 1.01
C PRO A 188 -9.35 2.66 -0.47
N VAL A 189 -10.25 2.16 -1.31
CA VAL A 189 -10.19 2.35 -2.78
C VAL A 189 -10.80 3.70 -3.14
N GLY A 190 -11.90 4.08 -2.50
CA GLY A 190 -12.74 5.20 -2.86
C GLY A 190 -13.76 4.83 -3.94
N LEU A 191 -14.82 5.63 -4.02
CA LEU A 191 -15.84 5.52 -5.07
C LEU A 191 -15.44 6.37 -6.29
N ALA A 192 -15.87 5.96 -7.50
CA ALA A 192 -15.49 6.63 -8.75
C ALA A 192 -15.84 8.13 -8.77
N HIS A 193 -16.97 8.49 -8.19
CA HIS A 193 -17.46 9.88 -8.13
C HIS A 193 -17.27 10.53 -6.76
N SER A 194 -16.42 9.97 -5.91
CA SER A 194 -16.09 10.58 -4.62
C SER A 194 -15.29 11.87 -4.84
N PRO A 195 -15.61 12.99 -4.16
CA PRO A 195 -14.82 14.22 -4.24
C PRO A 195 -13.41 14.04 -3.66
N ARG A 196 -13.22 13.02 -2.82
CA ARG A 196 -11.92 12.64 -2.26
C ARG A 196 -11.59 11.21 -2.68
N PRO A 197 -10.50 10.97 -3.42
CA PRO A 197 -10.08 9.61 -3.77
C PRO A 197 -9.65 8.84 -2.52
N GLY A 198 -9.95 7.54 -2.46
CA GLY A 198 -9.45 6.69 -1.38
C GLY A 198 -7.93 6.55 -1.44
N ARG A 199 -7.31 6.17 -0.33
CA ARG A 199 -5.83 6.10 -0.21
C ARG A 199 -5.15 5.18 -1.23
N LEU A 200 -5.79 4.09 -1.68
CA LEU A 200 -5.24 3.21 -2.74
C LEU A 200 -5.28 3.90 -4.10
N THR A 201 -6.35 4.65 -4.40
CA THR A 201 -6.42 5.46 -5.61
C THR A 201 -5.36 6.57 -5.60
N ARG A 202 -5.14 7.21 -4.45
CA ARG A 202 -4.03 8.17 -4.28
C ARG A 202 -2.68 7.52 -4.54
N GLY A 203 -2.40 6.38 -3.90
CA GLY A 203 -1.15 5.65 -4.11
C GLY A 203 -0.92 5.20 -5.57
N LEU A 204 -1.99 4.84 -6.30
CA LEU A 204 -1.89 4.56 -7.73
C LEU A 204 -1.54 5.80 -8.56
N ASN A 205 -2.07 6.97 -8.19
CA ASN A 205 -1.73 8.25 -8.82
C ASN A 205 -0.29 8.69 -8.49
N ASP A 206 0.15 8.50 -7.26
CA ASP A 206 1.55 8.76 -6.86
C ASP A 206 2.51 7.88 -7.67
N LEU A 207 2.13 6.61 -7.92
CA LEU A 207 2.89 5.70 -8.76
C LEU A 207 2.94 6.16 -10.24
N LYS A 208 1.85 6.73 -10.76
CA LYS A 208 1.83 7.35 -12.10
C LYS A 208 2.83 8.52 -12.16
N GLY A 209 2.82 9.40 -11.15
CA GLY A 209 3.78 10.50 -11.03
C GLY A 209 5.23 10.01 -10.94
N PHE A 210 5.49 8.97 -10.16
CA PHE A 210 6.81 8.33 -10.06
C PHE A 210 7.30 7.80 -11.42
N ARG A 211 6.47 7.06 -12.14
CA ARG A 211 6.80 6.54 -13.48
C ARG A 211 7.16 7.68 -14.43
N ASP A 212 6.35 8.74 -14.48
CA ASP A 212 6.55 9.86 -15.40
C ASP A 212 7.84 10.61 -15.07
N SER A 213 8.09 10.83 -13.77
CA SER A 213 9.32 11.46 -13.28
C SER A 213 10.57 10.63 -13.59
N MET A 214 10.56 9.31 -13.32
CA MET A 214 11.68 8.42 -13.66
C MET A 214 11.96 8.36 -15.16
N THR A 215 10.91 8.33 -15.98
CA THR A 215 11.03 8.31 -17.45
C THR A 215 11.64 9.61 -17.97
N GLY A 216 11.17 10.75 -17.44
CA GLY A 216 11.73 12.07 -17.78
C GLY A 216 13.20 12.17 -17.36
N TRP A 217 13.50 11.77 -16.12
CA TRP A 217 14.86 11.80 -15.58
C TRP A 217 15.84 10.97 -16.41
N ALA A 218 15.47 9.73 -16.76
CA ALA A 218 16.34 8.85 -17.55
C ALA A 218 16.67 9.42 -18.94
N ARG A 219 15.72 10.13 -19.55
CA ARG A 219 15.91 10.80 -20.84
C ARG A 219 16.80 12.04 -20.72
N ASP A 220 16.59 12.83 -19.67
CA ASP A 220 17.17 14.16 -19.53
C ASP A 220 18.56 14.12 -18.85
N VAL A 221 18.89 13.04 -18.13
CA VAL A 221 20.16 12.86 -17.40
C VAL A 221 20.93 11.65 -17.93
N PRO A 222 21.83 11.83 -18.92
CA PRO A 222 22.67 10.77 -19.43
C PRO A 222 23.60 10.22 -18.33
N SER A 223 23.31 9.01 -17.87
CA SER A 223 24.10 8.34 -16.83
C SER A 223 23.98 6.83 -16.92
N ASP A 224 24.89 6.10 -16.28
CA ASP A 224 24.81 4.64 -16.15
C ASP A 224 23.61 4.15 -15.32
N ALA A 225 22.92 5.07 -14.64
CA ALA A 225 21.69 4.81 -13.89
C ALA A 225 20.43 5.04 -14.73
N ALA A 226 20.52 5.67 -15.91
CA ALA A 226 19.36 5.91 -16.78
C ALA A 226 18.63 4.60 -17.19
N PRO A 227 19.32 3.52 -17.63
CA PRO A 227 18.65 2.24 -17.91
C PRO A 227 18.00 1.59 -16.68
N VAL A 228 18.53 1.88 -15.47
CA VAL A 228 17.95 1.40 -14.21
C VAL A 228 16.66 2.17 -13.88
N ALA A 229 16.67 3.49 -14.10
CA ALA A 229 15.48 4.34 -13.94
C ALA A 229 14.38 3.96 -14.94
N GLU A 230 14.73 3.69 -16.20
CA GLU A 230 13.78 3.20 -17.22
C GLU A 230 13.13 1.88 -16.77
N PHE A 231 13.91 0.93 -16.25
CA PHE A 231 13.38 -0.32 -15.73
C PHE A 231 12.45 -0.11 -14.52
N CYS A 232 12.80 0.78 -13.59
CA CYS A 232 11.93 1.14 -12.46
C CYS A 232 10.60 1.73 -12.95
N ALA A 233 10.64 2.64 -13.93
CA ALA A 233 9.45 3.22 -14.56
C ALA A 233 8.61 2.14 -15.28
N GLU A 234 9.25 1.18 -15.93
CA GLU A 234 8.56 0.08 -16.60
C GLU A 234 7.81 -0.82 -15.60
N VAL A 235 8.44 -1.23 -14.50
CA VAL A 235 7.76 -2.02 -13.45
C VAL A 235 6.58 -1.24 -12.86
N ALA A 236 6.73 0.07 -12.66
CA ALA A 236 5.63 0.95 -12.24
C ALA A 236 4.50 0.97 -13.29
N GLN A 237 4.81 1.12 -14.57
CA GLN A 237 3.84 1.13 -15.67
C GLN A 237 3.01 -0.16 -15.72
N HIS A 238 3.63 -1.32 -15.56
CA HIS A 238 2.90 -2.60 -15.52
C HIS A 238 2.02 -2.74 -14.28
N THR A 239 2.51 -2.29 -13.13
CA THR A 239 1.71 -2.25 -11.89
C THR A 239 0.50 -1.33 -12.06
N ILE A 240 0.69 -0.16 -12.69
CA ILE A 240 -0.38 0.80 -12.98
C ILE A 240 -1.43 0.18 -13.90
N ALA A 241 -1.03 -0.48 -14.97
CA ALA A 241 -1.96 -1.09 -15.93
C ALA A 241 -2.88 -2.14 -15.26
N ILE A 242 -2.32 -2.97 -14.38
CA ILE A 242 -3.11 -3.94 -13.60
C ILE A 242 -4.00 -3.20 -12.60
N GLY A 243 -3.47 -2.19 -11.91
CA GLY A 243 -4.20 -1.39 -10.94
C GLY A 243 -5.41 -0.69 -11.54
N ASP A 244 -5.25 -0.03 -12.69
CA ASP A 244 -6.34 0.65 -13.41
C ASP A 244 -7.44 -0.35 -13.82
N ALA A 245 -7.08 -1.55 -14.30
CA ALA A 245 -8.05 -2.60 -14.63
C ALA A 245 -8.81 -3.11 -13.41
N VAL A 246 -8.12 -3.41 -12.31
CA VAL A 246 -8.74 -3.87 -11.05
C VAL A 246 -9.64 -2.79 -10.46
N MET A 247 -9.21 -1.53 -10.48
CA MET A 247 -9.98 -0.39 -10.00
C MET A 247 -11.24 -0.16 -10.86
N GLY A 248 -11.14 -0.24 -12.18
CA GLY A 248 -12.29 -0.15 -13.07
C GLY A 248 -13.31 -1.27 -12.83
N ASP A 249 -12.86 -2.50 -12.63
CA ASP A 249 -13.74 -3.62 -12.28
C ASP A 249 -14.38 -3.45 -10.90
N PHE A 250 -13.65 -2.88 -9.94
CA PHE A 250 -14.14 -2.58 -8.60
C PHE A 250 -15.26 -1.52 -8.66
N HIS A 251 -15.00 -0.39 -9.31
CA HIS A 251 -15.98 0.70 -9.44
C HIS A 251 -17.24 0.25 -10.18
N ARG A 252 -17.11 -0.49 -11.28
CA ARG A 252 -18.28 -1.03 -12.00
C ARG A 252 -19.22 -1.87 -11.12
N ARG A 253 -18.67 -2.65 -10.19
CA ARG A 253 -19.47 -3.46 -9.26
C ARG A 253 -20.16 -2.61 -8.20
N ILE A 254 -19.45 -1.63 -7.64
CA ILE A 254 -20.01 -0.71 -6.65
C ILE A 254 -21.12 0.15 -7.27
N ASP A 255 -20.92 0.66 -8.49
CA ASP A 255 -21.92 1.49 -9.18
C ASP A 255 -23.20 0.69 -9.50
N ALA A 256 -23.09 -0.63 -9.63
CA ALA A 256 -24.22 -1.56 -9.71
C ALA A 256 -24.80 -1.91 -8.31
N ILE A 257 -24.96 -0.91 -7.43
CA ILE A 257 -25.29 -1.11 -6.01
C ILE A 257 -26.62 -1.88 -5.78
N GLY A 258 -27.64 -1.65 -6.61
CA GLY A 258 -28.93 -2.35 -6.51
C GLY A 258 -28.79 -3.87 -6.76
N PRO A 259 -28.29 -4.30 -7.94
CA PRO A 259 -27.91 -5.69 -8.19
C PRO A 259 -26.98 -6.28 -7.13
N LEU A 260 -25.96 -5.52 -6.70
CA LEU A 260 -25.03 -5.93 -5.65
C LEU A 260 -25.74 -6.29 -4.34
N MET A 261 -26.72 -5.50 -3.93
CA MET A 261 -27.51 -5.78 -2.73
C MET A 261 -28.30 -7.08 -2.86
N ARG A 262 -28.75 -7.45 -4.06
CA ARG A 262 -29.50 -8.70 -4.31
C ARG A 262 -28.59 -9.92 -4.38
N ASP A 263 -27.48 -9.82 -5.09
CA ASP A 263 -26.52 -10.92 -5.33
C ASP A 263 -25.34 -10.93 -4.34
N TRP A 264 -25.60 -10.45 -3.12
CA TRP A 264 -24.63 -10.08 -2.11
C TRP A 264 -23.50 -11.10 -1.89
N GLU A 265 -23.85 -12.36 -1.61
CA GLU A 265 -22.88 -13.40 -1.21
C GLU A 265 -21.75 -13.57 -2.24
N SER A 266 -22.08 -13.44 -3.52
CA SER A 266 -21.11 -13.58 -4.61
C SER A 266 -20.36 -12.28 -4.90
N GLU A 267 -21.04 -11.15 -4.84
CA GLU A 267 -20.48 -9.85 -5.21
C GLU A 267 -19.55 -9.30 -4.13
N ILE A 268 -19.88 -9.44 -2.85
CA ILE A 268 -19.03 -8.95 -1.76
C ILE A 268 -17.67 -9.65 -1.73
N VAL A 269 -17.63 -10.95 -2.04
CA VAL A 269 -16.39 -11.73 -2.13
C VAL A 269 -15.49 -11.17 -3.23
N ARG A 270 -16.05 -10.86 -4.40
CA ARG A 270 -15.31 -10.30 -5.54
C ARG A 270 -14.77 -8.90 -5.23
N ILE A 271 -15.57 -8.06 -4.58
CA ILE A 271 -15.22 -6.69 -4.19
C ILE A 271 -14.10 -6.70 -3.13
N ARG A 272 -14.21 -7.57 -2.12
CA ARG A 272 -13.14 -7.77 -1.13
C ARG A 272 -11.86 -8.26 -1.79
N ALA A 273 -11.95 -9.21 -2.73
CA ALA A 273 -10.79 -9.71 -3.46
C ALA A 273 -10.11 -8.62 -4.31
N GLN A 274 -10.89 -7.77 -4.99
CA GLN A 274 -10.36 -6.64 -5.77
C GLN A 274 -9.69 -5.58 -4.88
N ALA A 275 -10.34 -5.18 -3.78
CA ALA A 275 -9.75 -4.23 -2.82
C ALA A 275 -8.46 -4.78 -2.19
N ALA A 276 -8.44 -6.07 -1.83
CA ALA A 276 -7.26 -6.75 -1.33
C ALA A 276 -6.14 -6.81 -2.39
N ARG A 277 -6.48 -7.15 -3.63
CA ARG A 277 -5.53 -7.17 -4.76
C ARG A 277 -4.93 -5.79 -5.02
N MET A 278 -5.73 -4.72 -4.95
CA MET A 278 -5.22 -3.35 -5.04
C MET A 278 -4.24 -3.02 -3.90
N ALA A 279 -4.57 -3.40 -2.66
CA ALA A 279 -3.68 -3.20 -1.53
C ALA A 279 -2.35 -3.96 -1.71
N TRP A 280 -2.40 -5.19 -2.22
CA TRP A 280 -1.21 -5.96 -2.56
C TRP A 280 -0.40 -5.38 -3.71
N LEU A 281 -1.03 -4.92 -4.79
CA LEU A 281 -0.35 -4.30 -5.93
C LEU A 281 0.48 -3.09 -5.50
N LEU A 282 -0.09 -2.26 -4.62
CA LEU A 282 0.51 -1.00 -4.17
C LEU A 282 1.44 -1.17 -2.95
N ASP A 283 1.52 -2.37 -2.37
CA ASP A 283 2.31 -2.64 -1.17
C ASP A 283 3.82 -2.48 -1.40
N GLY A 284 4.42 -1.52 -0.68
CA GLY A 284 5.84 -1.15 -0.75
C GLY A 284 6.13 0.05 -1.65
N TRP A 285 5.19 0.50 -2.49
CA TRP A 285 5.42 1.63 -3.39
C TRP A 285 5.51 2.98 -2.68
N SER A 286 4.78 3.19 -1.58
CA SER A 286 4.79 4.47 -0.85
C SER A 286 6.17 4.88 -0.33
N HIS A 287 7.00 3.90 0.03
CA HIS A 287 8.38 4.17 0.40
C HIS A 287 9.22 4.60 -0.81
N ILE A 288 9.02 3.95 -1.96
CA ILE A 288 9.78 4.21 -3.19
C ILE A 288 9.43 5.55 -3.78
N THR A 289 8.13 5.87 -3.90
CA THR A 289 7.67 7.16 -4.41
C THR A 289 8.15 8.28 -3.51
N GLY A 290 7.99 8.15 -2.18
CA GLY A 290 8.45 9.16 -1.22
C GLY A 290 9.97 9.33 -1.18
N ALA A 291 10.75 8.26 -1.34
CA ALA A 291 12.21 8.33 -1.41
C ALA A 291 12.68 9.01 -2.71
N TRP A 292 12.03 8.74 -3.84
CA TRP A 292 12.34 9.41 -5.11
C TRP A 292 11.96 10.90 -5.09
N GLU A 293 10.81 11.26 -4.53
CA GLU A 293 10.41 12.66 -4.33
C GLU A 293 11.42 13.45 -3.50
N MET A 294 12.02 12.83 -2.48
CA MET A 294 13.10 13.47 -1.73
C MET A 294 14.36 13.63 -2.58
N ALA A 295 14.76 12.58 -3.32
CA ALA A 295 15.96 12.61 -4.15
C ALA A 295 15.89 13.65 -5.28
N GLN A 296 14.70 13.96 -5.79
CA GLN A 296 14.50 14.98 -6.83
C GLN A 296 14.96 16.39 -6.42
N ALA A 297 15.06 16.68 -5.12
CA ALA A 297 15.59 17.96 -4.63
C ALA A 297 17.14 18.00 -4.58
N GLU A 298 17.80 16.86 -4.76
CA GLU A 298 19.26 16.72 -4.69
C GLU A 298 19.90 16.87 -6.07
N ASP A 299 21.24 16.86 -6.12
CA ASP A 299 22.00 16.88 -7.37
C ASP A 299 21.86 15.56 -8.19
N HIS A 300 22.21 15.60 -9.48
CA HIS A 300 22.06 14.45 -10.38
C HIS A 300 22.86 13.21 -9.94
N HIS A 301 23.99 13.38 -9.24
CA HIS A 301 24.79 12.26 -8.76
C HIS A 301 24.07 11.55 -7.60
N GLN A 302 23.50 12.31 -6.66
CA GLN A 302 22.67 11.77 -5.58
C GLN A 302 21.38 11.14 -6.10
N GLN A 303 20.75 11.74 -7.11
CA GLN A 303 19.59 11.14 -7.80
C GLN A 303 19.95 9.78 -8.42
N ALA A 304 21.08 9.68 -9.12
CA ALA A 304 21.55 8.42 -9.69
C ALA A 304 21.83 7.35 -8.61
N ALA A 305 22.39 7.74 -7.46
CA ALA A 305 22.56 6.84 -6.33
C ALA A 305 21.21 6.35 -5.77
N ALA A 306 20.24 7.26 -5.61
CA ALA A 306 18.90 6.92 -5.16
C ALA A 306 18.21 5.94 -6.12
N VAL A 307 18.30 6.13 -7.44
CA VAL A 307 17.76 5.18 -8.45
C VAL A 307 18.28 3.76 -8.20
N ASN A 308 19.57 3.61 -7.93
CA ASN A 308 20.19 2.30 -7.70
C ASN A 308 19.73 1.67 -6.38
N ASP A 309 19.52 2.47 -5.34
CA ASP A 309 18.97 1.99 -4.08
C ASP A 309 17.50 1.57 -4.22
N LEU A 310 16.69 2.34 -4.94
CA LEU A 310 15.29 2.02 -5.22
C LEU A 310 15.15 0.73 -6.03
N PHE A 311 16.03 0.52 -7.01
CA PHE A 311 16.06 -0.72 -7.80
C PHE A 311 16.17 -1.97 -6.91
N ARG A 312 17.00 -1.93 -5.86
CA ARG A 312 17.23 -3.06 -4.93
C ARG A 312 15.98 -3.51 -4.18
N ILE A 313 15.02 -2.60 -4.00
CA ILE A 313 13.83 -2.81 -3.16
C ILE A 313 12.52 -2.78 -3.97
N LEU A 314 12.63 -2.73 -5.30
CA LEU A 314 11.50 -2.58 -6.21
C LEU A 314 10.46 -3.72 -6.03
N PRO A 315 9.16 -3.40 -5.81
CA PRO A 315 8.08 -4.37 -5.64
C PRO A 315 7.75 -5.06 -6.96
N LEU A 316 8.55 -6.06 -7.34
CA LEU A 316 8.26 -6.83 -8.55
C LEU A 316 6.90 -7.53 -8.43
N LEU A 317 6.21 -7.62 -9.57
CA LEU A 317 4.94 -8.32 -9.69
C LEU A 317 5.17 -9.84 -9.57
N PRO A 318 4.35 -10.54 -8.77
CA PRO A 318 4.37 -12.00 -8.74
C PRO A 318 4.05 -12.62 -10.10
N ARG A 319 4.53 -13.84 -10.35
CA ARG A 319 4.39 -14.52 -11.65
C ARG A 319 2.95 -14.72 -12.13
N ARG A 320 2.00 -14.83 -11.20
CA ARG A 320 0.57 -14.98 -11.56
C ARG A 320 -0.11 -13.66 -11.94
N GLU A 321 0.53 -12.53 -11.67
CA GLU A 321 -0.04 -11.20 -11.91
C GLU A 321 0.40 -10.60 -13.25
N SER A 322 1.53 -11.06 -13.80
CA SER A 322 2.04 -10.58 -15.08
C SER A 322 2.56 -11.74 -15.93
N SER A 323 2.25 -11.70 -17.23
CA SER A 323 2.86 -12.59 -18.23
C SER A 323 4.34 -12.27 -18.45
N ARG A 324 4.79 -11.08 -18.06
CA ARG A 324 6.17 -10.65 -18.16
C ARG A 324 6.98 -11.07 -16.93
N ASN A 325 8.17 -11.61 -17.17
CA ASN A 325 9.06 -12.08 -16.12
C ASN A 325 10.06 -11.00 -15.69
N PHE A 326 9.61 -10.05 -14.87
CA PHE A 326 10.45 -8.94 -14.38
C PHE A 326 11.71 -9.40 -13.62
N VAL A 327 11.68 -10.59 -13.02
CA VAL A 327 12.86 -11.15 -12.36
C VAL A 327 13.96 -11.47 -13.38
N GLU A 328 13.60 -11.96 -14.56
CA GLU A 328 14.59 -12.21 -15.62
C GLU A 328 15.08 -10.90 -16.24
N ASP A 329 14.15 -9.99 -16.58
CA ASP A 329 14.48 -8.68 -17.16
C ASP A 329 15.45 -7.89 -16.26
N SER A 330 15.24 -7.96 -14.95
CA SER A 330 16.12 -7.30 -13.99
C SER A 330 17.56 -7.82 -14.00
N LYS A 331 17.80 -9.09 -14.35
CA LYS A 331 19.15 -9.64 -14.45
C LYS A 331 19.90 -9.02 -15.62
N GLN A 332 19.20 -8.72 -16.70
CA GLN A 332 19.77 -8.05 -17.87
C GLN A 332 20.20 -6.63 -17.52
N VAL A 333 19.33 -5.88 -16.83
CA VAL A 333 19.63 -4.53 -16.32
C VAL A 333 20.81 -4.57 -15.34
N LYS A 334 20.87 -5.57 -14.45
CA LYS A 334 22.00 -5.78 -13.52
C LYS A 334 23.33 -6.06 -14.22
N LEU A 335 23.34 -6.82 -15.31
CA LEU A 335 24.57 -7.12 -16.04
C LEU A 335 25.12 -5.86 -16.72
N ALA A 336 24.24 -5.00 -17.24
CA ALA A 336 24.61 -3.68 -17.74
C ALA A 336 25.13 -2.77 -16.61
N HIS A 337 24.47 -2.80 -15.43
CA HIS A 337 24.79 -1.94 -14.29
C HIS A 337 26.03 -2.39 -13.47
N ARG A 338 26.37 -3.69 -13.42
CA ARG A 338 27.56 -4.20 -12.70
C ARG A 338 28.89 -3.66 -13.22
N ARG A 339 28.91 -3.07 -14.42
CA ARG A 339 30.11 -2.47 -15.00
C ARG A 339 30.40 -1.06 -14.44
N SER A 340 29.48 -0.44 -13.70
CA SER A 340 29.58 0.98 -13.32
C SER A 340 29.61 1.31 -11.82
N VAL A 341 29.38 0.37 -10.89
CA VAL A 341 29.37 0.71 -9.44
C VAL A 341 30.11 -0.32 -8.56
N ARG A 342 31.35 0.04 -8.18
CA ARG A 342 31.92 -0.30 -6.86
C ARG A 342 31.95 0.99 -6.05
N MET A 343 30.95 1.23 -5.21
CA MET A 343 31.11 2.09 -4.03
C MET A 343 29.87 2.05 -3.16
N LEU A 344 30.06 1.59 -1.92
CA LEU A 344 29.54 2.10 -0.65
C LEU A 344 29.98 1.08 0.41
N GLU A 345 31.29 1.06 0.69
CA GLU A 345 31.84 0.53 1.94
C GLU A 345 31.74 1.65 2.98
N ASP A 346 30.95 1.45 4.04
CA ASP A 346 31.49 1.39 5.40
C ASP A 346 30.45 0.76 6.34
N TRP A 347 30.74 -0.42 6.89
CA TRP A 347 29.86 -1.13 7.85
C TRP A 347 30.65 -1.88 8.93
N ARG A 348 31.96 -1.61 9.04
CA ARG A 348 32.89 -2.35 9.89
C ARG A 348 32.62 -2.26 11.40
N THR A 349 31.74 -1.37 11.85
CA THR A 349 31.65 -0.98 13.27
C THR A 349 30.44 -1.55 14.02
N GLY A 350 29.43 -2.10 13.34
CA GLY A 350 28.21 -2.62 13.99
C GLY A 350 27.40 -1.55 14.75
N GLN A 351 27.71 -0.27 14.57
CA GLN A 351 26.94 0.85 15.14
C GLN A 351 25.77 1.22 14.24
N MET A 352 24.65 1.63 14.84
CA MET A 352 23.47 2.09 14.10
C MET A 352 23.79 3.37 13.33
N ASP A 353 23.63 3.36 12.00
CA ASP A 353 23.75 4.54 11.16
C ASP A 353 22.56 5.49 11.42
N ILE A 354 22.84 6.52 12.22
CA ILE A 354 21.85 7.53 12.64
C ILE A 354 21.33 8.31 11.43
N ASP A 355 22.16 8.56 10.42
CA ASP A 355 21.76 9.35 9.25
C ASP A 355 20.90 8.53 8.30
N ALA A 356 21.16 7.22 8.16
CA ALA A 356 20.24 6.30 7.49
C ALA A 356 18.88 6.22 8.20
N ILE A 357 18.87 6.14 9.54
CA ILE A 357 17.62 6.14 10.32
C ILE A 357 16.82 7.42 10.06
N ARG A 358 17.47 8.58 10.14
CA ARG A 358 16.83 9.90 9.90
C ARG A 358 16.23 10.01 8.50
N ARG A 359 16.92 9.51 7.47
CA ARG A 359 16.40 9.48 6.09
C ARG A 359 15.15 8.60 5.99
N ILE A 360 15.16 7.41 6.60
CA ILE A 360 13.99 6.51 6.61
C ILE A 360 12.82 7.15 7.37
N GLU A 361 13.08 7.79 8.51
CA GLU A 361 12.07 8.53 9.28
C GLU A 361 11.49 9.71 8.48
N ALA A 362 12.30 10.41 7.70
CA ALA A 362 11.85 11.50 6.83
C ALA A 362 10.91 11.00 5.72
N VAL A 363 11.25 9.87 5.06
CA VAL A 363 10.35 9.24 4.07
C VAL A 363 9.04 8.83 4.73
N LYS A 364 9.09 8.22 5.92
CA LYS A 364 7.87 7.84 6.67
C LYS A 364 7.01 9.02 7.08
N ALA A 365 7.61 10.17 7.38
CA ALA A 365 6.85 11.37 7.72
C ALA A 365 6.07 11.96 6.52
N ARG A 366 6.40 11.53 5.30
CA ARG A 366 5.73 11.93 4.04
C ARG A 366 4.83 10.85 3.47
N ALA A 367 5.13 9.57 3.70
CA ALA A 367 4.34 8.46 3.20
C ALA A 367 2.93 8.42 3.85
N PRO A 368 1.84 8.31 3.06
CA PRO A 368 0.46 8.35 3.55
C PRO A 368 -0.07 7.07 4.23
#